data_AF-A0A7Y0E0S2-F1
#
_entry.id   AF-A0A7Y0E0S2-F1
#
_cell.length_a   1.000
_cell.length_b   1.000
_cell.length_c   1.000
_cell.angle_alpha   90.00
_cell.angle_beta   90.00
_cell.angle_gamma   90.00
#
_symmetry.space_group_name_H-M   'P 1'
#
loop_
_entity.id
_entity.type
_entity.pdbx_description
1 polymer ?
#
loop_
_entity_poly.entity_id
_entity_poly.type
_entity_poly.pdbx_seq_one_letter_code
_entity_poly.pdbx_strand_id
1 'polypeptide(L)' 'MSFEDYKAEIALLLTQMTGDPGDEHEIQMRLHALINTLRAEGLPVPDDLKELEADLEEKFGGKA' A
#
# COMPACT_ATOMS: atom_id res chain seq x y z
N MET A 1 16.34 -6.92 -0.58
CA MET A 1 15.14 -7.62 -0.09
C MET A 1 14.60 -8.46 -1.22
N SER A 2 14.04 -9.63 -0.91
CA SER A 2 13.31 -10.43 -1.88
C SER A 2 11.94 -9.79 -2.13
N PHE A 3 11.32 -10.12 -3.27
CA PHE A 3 9.94 -9.76 -3.55
C PHE A 3 8.98 -10.21 -2.44
N GLU A 4 9.28 -11.33 -1.79
CA GLU A 4 8.50 -11.86 -0.67
C GLU A 4 8.60 -10.99 0.59
N ASP A 5 9.75 -10.36 0.84
CA ASP A 5 9.93 -9.44 1.97
C ASP A 5 9.03 -8.21 1.80
N TYR A 6 8.98 -7.65 0.58
CA TYR A 6 8.11 -6.51 0.28
C TYR A 6 6.63 -6.87 0.42
N LYS A 7 6.22 -8.06 0.01
CA LYS A 7 4.83 -8.53 0.20
C LYS A 7 4.48 -8.65 1.68
N ALA A 8 5.39 -9.18 2.50
CA ALA A 8 5.17 -9.33 3.92
C ALA A 8 5.05 -7.96 4.61
N GLU A 9 5.90 -7.01 4.24
CA GLU A 9 5.86 -5.64 4.76
C GLU A 9 4.54 -4.93 4.37
N ILE A 10 4.11 -5.09 3.12
CA ILE A 10 2.82 -4.56 2.66
C ILE A 10 1.65 -5.20 3.41
N ALA A 11 1.60 -6.53 3.53
CA ALA A 11 0.54 -7.22 4.27
C ALA A 11 0.47 -6.78 5.75
N LEU A 12 1.62 -6.54 6.36
CA LEU A 12 1.71 -6.01 7.72
C LEU A 12 1.16 -4.59 7.82
N LEU A 13 1.47 -3.72 6.86
CA LEU A 13 0.91 -2.36 6.78
C LEU A 13 -0.62 -2.41 6.65
N LEU A 14 -1.15 -3.26 5.79
CA LEU A 14 -2.59 -3.42 5.60
C LEU A 14 -3.31 -3.90 6.85
N THR A 15 -2.71 -4.85 7.55
CA THR A 15 -3.26 -5.35 8.83
C THR A 15 -3.32 -4.22 9.87
N GLN A 16 -2.32 -3.33 9.89
CA GLN A 16 -2.29 -2.15 10.76
C GLN A 16 -3.34 -1.10 10.36
N MET A 17 -3.65 -0.94 9.06
CA MET A 17 -4.71 -0.03 8.59
C MET A 17 -6.10 -0.41 9.10
N THR A 18 -6.39 -1.71 9.23
CA THR A 18 -7.68 -2.17 9.80
C THR A 18 -7.89 -1.84 11.28
N GLY A 19 -6.87 -1.32 11.97
CA GLY A 19 -6.91 -1.02 13.40
C GLY A 19 -7.57 0.31 13.74
N ASP A 20 -6.91 1.42 13.42
CA ASP A 20 -7.31 2.77 13.87
C ASP A 20 -7.30 3.78 12.70
N PRO A 21 -8.40 4.53 12.47
CA PRO A 21 -8.53 5.42 11.32
C PRO A 21 -7.58 6.62 11.31
N GLY A 22 -6.92 6.93 12.44
CA GLY A 22 -5.90 7.98 12.49
C GLY A 22 -4.61 7.62 11.74
N ASP A 23 -4.22 6.34 11.77
CA ASP A 23 -2.99 5.84 11.15
C ASP A 23 -3.18 5.42 9.69
N GLU A 24 -4.43 5.17 9.25
CA GLU A 24 -4.72 4.68 7.90
C GLU A 24 -4.12 5.57 6.79
N HIS A 25 -4.17 6.89 6.93
CA HIS A 25 -3.62 7.82 5.93
C HIS A 25 -2.07 7.78 5.88
N GLU A 26 -1.40 7.69 7.03
CA GLU A 26 0.06 7.54 7.07
C GLU A 26 0.49 6.19 6.47
N ILE A 27 -0.25 5.13 6.79
CA ILE A 27 0.03 3.79 6.28
C ILE A 27 -0.24 3.72 4.77
N GLN A 28 -1.31 4.35 4.27
CA GLN A 28 -1.56 4.48 2.83
C GLN A 28 -0.36 5.13 2.13
N MET A 29 0.15 6.26 2.64
CA MET A 29 1.28 6.95 2.03
C MET A 29 2.53 6.05 1.97
N ARG A 30 2.81 5.30 3.04
CA ARG A 30 3.91 4.33 3.08
C ARG A 30 3.70 3.19 2.10
N LEU A 31 2.48 2.66 2.01
CA LEU A 31 2.10 1.60 1.08
C LEU A 31 2.30 2.04 -0.38
N HIS A 32 1.79 3.23 -0.74
CA HIS A 32 1.94 3.80 -2.08
C HIS A 32 3.42 4.05 -2.44
N ALA A 33 4.25 4.50 -1.48
CA ALA A 33 5.69 4.64 -1.69
C ALA A 33 6.38 3.30 -1.94
N LEU A 34 6.00 2.25 -1.18
CA LEU A 34 6.48 0.88 -1.37
C LEU A 34 6.09 0.31 -2.74
N ILE A 35 4.83 0.46 -3.15
CA ILE A 35 4.34 -0.01 -4.46
C ILE A 35 5.05 0.72 -5.60
N ASN A 36 5.26 2.03 -5.49
CA ASN A 36 6.03 2.78 -6.50
C ASN A 36 7.49 2.35 -6.57
N THR A 37 8.09 2.03 -5.42
CA THR A 37 9.46 1.48 -5.37
C THR A 37 9.51 0.12 -6.08
N LEU A 38 8.55 -0.77 -5.83
CA LEU A 38 8.44 -2.05 -6.53
C LEU A 38 8.29 -1.87 -8.05
N ARG A 39 7.43 -0.94 -8.49
CA ARG A 39 7.27 -0.60 -9.91
C ARG A 39 8.57 -0.06 -10.51
N ALA A 40 9.28 0.80 -9.77
CA ALA A 40 10.56 1.38 -10.21
C ALA A 40 11.69 0.33 -10.31
N GLU A 41 11.68 -0.67 -9.43
CA GLU A 41 12.60 -1.81 -9.50
C GLU A 41 12.23 -2.83 -10.59
N GLY A 42 11.11 -2.63 -11.29
CA GLY A 42 10.61 -3.54 -12.32
C GLY A 42 10.01 -4.83 -11.75
N LEU A 43 9.65 -4.84 -10.47
CA LEU A 43 9.04 -5.99 -9.81
C LEU A 43 7.53 -6.05 -10.11
N PRO A 44 6.97 -7.25 -10.30
CA PRO A 44 5.55 -7.41 -10.60
C PRO A 44 4.72 -7.07 -9.35
N VAL A 45 3.91 -6.01 -9.43
CA VAL A 45 2.95 -5.69 -8.36
C VAL A 45 1.70 -6.57 -8.53
N PRO A 46 1.32 -7.40 -7.54
CA PRO A 46 0.08 -8.17 -7.54
C PRO A 46 -1.15 -7.29 -7.75
N ASP A 47 -2.15 -7.80 -8.46
CA ASP A 47 -3.39 -7.04 -8.72
C ASP A 47 -4.16 -6.72 -7.44
N ASP A 48 -4.16 -7.61 -6.43
CA ASP A 48 -4.74 -7.35 -5.11
C ASP A 48 -4.20 -6.05 -4.47
N LEU A 49 -2.91 -5.75 -4.68
CA LEU A 49 -2.29 -4.51 -4.15
C LEU A 49 -2.66 -3.28 -4.97
N LYS A 50 -2.88 -3.42 -6.27
CA LYS A 50 -3.32 -2.31 -7.13
C LYS A 50 -4.76 -1.93 -6.82
N GLU A 51 -5.61 -2.93 -6.62
CA GLU A 51 -7.01 -2.70 -6.22
C GLU A 51 -7.09 -1.99 -4.88
N LEU A 52 -6.24 -2.39 -3.93
CA LEU A 52 -6.17 -1.76 -2.63
C LEU A 52 -5.57 -0.35 -2.64
N GLU A 53 -4.52 -0.11 -3.44
CA GLU A 53 -4.00 1.24 -3.69
C GLU A 53 -5.12 2.14 -4.22
N ALA A 54 -5.89 1.67 -5.21
CA ALA A 54 -7.01 2.40 -5.79
C ALA A 54 -8.16 2.64 -4.79
N ASP A 55 -8.52 1.65 -3.98
CA ASP A 55 -9.56 1.77 -2.94
C ASP A 55 -9.16 2.81 -1.88
N LEU A 56 -7.89 2.77 -1.45
CA LEU A 56 -7.38 3.74 -0.48
C LEU A 56 -7.23 5.14 -1.10
N GLU A 57 -6.81 5.27 -2.36
CA GLU A 57 -6.84 6.54 -3.08
C GLU A 57 -8.27 7.07 -3.26
N GLU A 58 -9.28 6.23 -3.44
CA GLU A 58 -10.68 6.68 -3.46
C GLU A 58 -11.15 7.11 -2.06
N LYS A 59 -10.77 6.35 -1.02
CA LYS A 59 -11.13 6.58 0.38
C LYS A 59 -10.48 7.84 0.97
N PHE A 60 -9.21 8.11 0.64
CA PHE A 60 -8.41 9.24 1.17
C PHE A 60 -8.18 10.36 0.16
N GLY A 61 -8.16 10.07 -1.14
CA GLY A 61 -8.02 11.04 -2.23
C GLY A 61 -9.34 11.70 -2.65
N GLY A 62 -10.41 11.46 -1.90
CA GLY A 62 -11.71 12.10 -2.03
C GLY A 62 -11.70 13.62 -1.79
N LYS A 63 -11.26 14.36 -2.81
CA LYS A 63 -11.51 15.78 -3.16
C LYS A 63 -10.89 16.90 -2.30
N ALA A 64 -9.96 17.62 -2.92
CA ALA A 64 -9.94 19.09 -2.85
C ALA A 64 -11.18 19.71 -3.53
#